data_AF-A0A969AJ52-F1
#
_entry.id   AF-A0A969AJ52-F1
#
_cell.length_a   1.000
_cell.length_b   1.000
_cell.length_c   1.000
_cell.angle_alpha   90.00
_cell.angle_beta   90.00
_cell.angle_gamma   90.00
#
_symmetry.space_group_name_H-M   'P 1'
#
loop_
_entity.id
_entity.type
_entity.pdbx_description
1 polymer ?
#
loop_
_entity_poly.entity_id
_entity_poly.type
_entity_poly.pdbx_seq_one_letter_code
_entity_poly.pdbx_strand_id
1 'polypeptide(L)'
;MLDILSQPIAHWRDLARPEQRHVITALSDRLGYAGERSLIDNTPRRRTRVDEIQLADHMRLRMELINVGVEQGLRSQNDPATLSILERLLACEAGTW
;
A
#
# COMPACT_ATOMS: atom_id res chain seq x y z
N MET A 1 15.43 -7.57 -2.42
CA MET A 1 14.02 -7.49 -1.99
C MET A 1 13.73 -6.01 -1.83
N LEU A 2 12.82 -5.44 -2.64
CA LEU A 2 12.49 -4.00 -2.57
C LEU A 2 12.07 -3.68 -1.12
N ASP A 3 12.75 -2.72 -0.50
CA ASP A 3 12.38 -2.28 0.85
C ASP A 3 11.21 -1.30 0.78
N ILE A 4 10.03 -1.84 0.46
CA ILE A 4 8.82 -1.08 0.15
C ILE A 4 8.43 -0.17 1.32
N LEU A 5 8.51 -0.68 2.55
CA LEU A 5 8.03 0.02 3.74
C LEU A 5 8.96 1.14 4.23
N SER A 6 10.18 1.19 3.71
CA SER A 6 11.17 2.23 3.97
C SER A 6 11.12 3.38 2.97
N GLN A 7 10.33 3.27 1.90
CA GLN A 7 10.11 4.39 0.98
C GLN A 7 8.97 5.30 1.45
N PRO A 8 8.95 6.59 1.04
CA PRO A 8 7.87 7.50 1.35
C PRO A 8 6.51 6.94 0.92
N ILE A 9 5.49 7.07 1.78
CA ILE A 9 4.11 6.64 1.46
C ILE A 9 3.62 7.28 0.16
N ALA A 10 3.95 8.56 -0.06
CA ALA A 10 3.59 9.31 -1.25
C ALA A 10 4.15 8.69 -2.53
N HIS A 11 5.35 8.09 -2.49
CA HIS A 11 5.94 7.42 -3.66
C HIS A 11 5.01 6.30 -4.16
N TRP A 12 4.57 5.43 -3.25
CA TRP A 12 3.67 4.33 -3.60
C TRP A 12 2.27 4.83 -3.96
N ARG A 13 1.74 5.82 -3.23
CA ARG A 13 0.44 6.45 -3.53
C ARG A 13 0.37 6.97 -4.97
N ASP A 14 1.45 7.57 -5.45
CA ASP A 14 1.48 8.20 -6.77
C ASP A 14 1.57 7.14 -7.89
N LEU A 15 2.16 5.97 -7.61
CA LEU A 15 2.20 4.81 -8.50
C LEU A 15 0.97 3.89 -8.41
N ALA A 16 0.13 4.07 -7.39
CA ALA A 16 -1.03 3.23 -7.14
C ALA A 16 -2.17 3.48 -8.15
N ARG A 17 -2.99 2.45 -8.37
CA ARG A 17 -4.28 2.56 -9.08
C ARG A 17 -5.24 3.50 -8.32
N PRO A 18 -6.27 4.08 -8.97
CA PRO A 18 -7.15 5.08 -8.33
C PRO A 18 -7.76 4.61 -7.00
N GLU A 19 -8.20 3.36 -6.92
CA GLU A 19 -8.84 2.78 -5.74
C GLU A 19 -7.83 2.63 -4.60
N GLN A 20 -6.64 2.09 -4.90
CA GLN A 20 -5.55 1.95 -3.93
C GLN A 20 -5.06 3.33 -3.45
N ARG A 21 -4.96 4.31 -4.35
CA ARG A 21 -4.61 5.69 -4.02
C ARG A 21 -5.57 6.30 -3.01
N HIS A 22 -6.88 6.07 -3.20
CA HIS A 22 -7.89 6.50 -2.25
C HIS A 22 -7.69 5.83 -0.88
N VAL A 23 -7.51 4.51 -0.84
CA VAL A 23 -7.32 3.76 0.40
C VAL A 23 -6.06 4.20 1.14
N ILE A 24 -4.93 4.35 0.44
CA ILE A 24 -3.66 4.83 1.02
C ILE A 24 -3.86 6.22 1.63
N THR A 25 -4.47 7.15 0.88
CA THR A 25 -4.71 8.52 1.36
C THR A 25 -5.60 8.52 2.60
N ALA A 26 -6.75 7.82 2.55
CA ALA A 26 -7.71 7.78 3.65
C ALA A 26 -7.14 7.12 4.93
N LEU A 27 -6.28 6.11 4.78
CA LEU A 27 -5.63 5.47 5.93
C LEU A 27 -4.50 6.33 6.49
N SER A 28 -3.70 6.97 5.64
CA SER A 28 -2.66 7.92 6.09
C SER A 28 -3.28 9.07 6.88
N ASP A 29 -4.38 9.64 6.40
CA ASP A 29 -5.09 10.72 7.08
C ASP A 29 -5.64 10.28 8.44
N ARG A 30 -6.30 9.10 8.51
CA ARG A 30 -6.83 8.55 9.76
C ARG A 30 -5.76 8.24 10.81
N LEU A 31 -4.59 7.79 10.36
CA LEU A 31 -3.45 7.49 11.23
C LEU A 31 -2.61 8.73 11.57
N GLY A 32 -2.85 9.87 10.92
CA GLY A 32 -2.02 11.07 11.02
C GLY A 32 -0.60 10.86 10.48
N TYR A 33 -0.44 9.96 9.51
CA TYR A 33 0.85 9.62 8.91
C TYR A 33 1.21 10.62 7.81
N ALA A 34 2.44 11.13 7.85
CA ALA A 34 2.92 12.09 6.88
C ALA A 34 3.39 11.38 5.60
N GLY A 35 2.89 11.82 4.44
CA GLY A 35 3.09 11.13 3.17
C GLY A 35 4.53 11.13 2.67
N GLU A 36 5.29 12.17 2.99
CA GLU A 36 6.72 12.32 2.69
C GLU A 36 7.61 11.37 3.50
N ARG A 37 7.05 10.68 4.50
CA ARG A 37 7.77 9.75 5.37
C ARG A 37 7.43 8.29 5.05
N SER A 38 8.43 7.46 5.34
CA SER A 38 8.33 6.09 5.82
C SER A 38 6.99 5.55 6.34
N LEU A 39 6.51 4.34 5.98
CA LEU A 39 5.59 3.66 6.91
C LEU A 39 6.31 3.37 8.24
N ILE A 40 7.57 2.93 8.15
CA ILE A 40 8.41 2.63 9.32
C ILE A 40 8.66 3.91 10.12
N ASP A 41 8.98 5.02 9.45
CA ASP A 41 9.25 6.29 10.14
C ASP A 41 8.02 6.92 10.79
N ASN A 42 6.85 6.72 10.18
CA ASN A 42 5.58 7.16 10.76
C ASN A 42 5.15 6.32 11.97
N THR A 43 5.64 5.08 12.09
CA THR A 43 5.17 4.16 13.13
C THR A 43 5.83 4.46 14.48
N PRO A 44 5.05 4.80 15.53
CA PRO A 44 5.63 5.12 16.83
C PRO A 44 6.30 3.91 17.48
N ARG A 45 7.53 4.09 17.97
CA ARG A 45 8.36 3.03 18.56
C ARG A 45 7.80 2.42 19.85
N ARG A 46 6.89 3.11 20.54
CA ARG A 46 6.18 2.62 21.72
C ARG A 46 4.71 3.03 21.63
N ARG A 47 3.83 2.05 21.49
CA ARG A 47 2.39 2.21 21.71
C ARG A 47 2.10 1.83 23.15
N THR A 48 1.72 2.80 23.98
CA THR A 48 1.38 2.60 25.41
C THR A 48 0.00 1.98 25.60
N ARG A 49 -0.85 2.02 24.58
CA ARG A 49 -2.13 1.31 24.49
C ARG A 49 -2.39 0.92 23.05
N VAL A 50 -2.82 -0.32 22.82
CA VAL A 50 -3.21 -0.79 21.48
C VAL A 50 -4.66 -0.38 21.25
N ASP A 51 -4.85 0.62 20.40
CA ASP A 51 -6.15 0.89 19.77
C ASP A 51 -6.28 -0.09 18.59
N GLU A 52 -7.24 -1.00 18.66
CA GLU A 52 -7.45 -2.05 17.66
C GLU A 52 -7.81 -1.48 16.29
N ILE A 53 -8.53 -0.35 16.23
CA ILE A 53 -8.89 0.31 14.98
C ILE A 53 -7.63 0.89 14.34
N GLN A 54 -6.80 1.59 15.12
CA GLN A 54 -5.53 2.11 14.60
C GLN A 54 -4.55 1.00 14.21
N LEU A 55 -4.59 -0.14 14.88
CA LEU A 55 -3.80 -1.30 14.49
C LEU A 55 -4.29 -1.88 13.16
N ALA A 56 -5.61 -2.05 13.00
CA ALA A 56 -6.21 -2.53 11.77
C ALA A 56 -5.92 -1.58 10.59
N ASP A 57 -6.09 -0.28 10.78
CA ASP A 57 -5.79 0.73 9.76
C ASP A 57 -4.30 0.75 9.41
N HIS A 58 -3.41 0.62 10.40
CA HIS A 58 -1.97 0.51 10.16
C HIS A 58 -1.61 -0.74 9.35
N MET A 59 -2.17 -1.89 9.72
CA MET A 59 -1.96 -3.14 9.00
C MET A 59 -2.52 -3.08 7.58
N ARG A 60 -3.69 -2.46 7.39
CA ARG A 60 -4.28 -2.26 6.06
C ARG A 60 -3.37 -1.39 5.20
N LEU A 61 -2.91 -0.26 5.73
CA LEU A 61 -1.99 0.63 4.99
C LEU A 61 -0.71 -0.11 4.61
N ARG A 62 -0.13 -0.90 5.52
CA ARG A 62 1.03 -1.73 5.24
C ARG A 62 0.81 -2.68 4.05
N MET A 63 -0.32 -3.38 4.04
CA MET A 63 -0.65 -4.32 2.96
C MET A 63 -0.84 -3.60 1.63
N GLU A 64 -1.53 -2.44 1.62
CA GLU A 64 -1.72 -1.68 0.38
C GLU A 64 -0.39 -1.20 -0.22
N LEU A 65 0.53 -0.69 0.59
CA LEU A 65 1.85 -0.27 0.11
C LEU A 65 2.64 -1.44 -0.48
N ILE A 66 2.58 -2.61 0.16
CA ILE A 66 3.19 -3.84 -0.35
C ILE A 66 2.56 -4.25 -1.68
N ASN A 67 1.23 -4.25 -1.76
CA ASN A 67 0.52 -4.61 -2.98
C ASN A 67 0.92 -3.71 -4.14
N VAL A 68 0.96 -2.39 -3.93
CA VAL A 68 1.41 -1.45 -4.96
C VAL A 68 2.88 -1.69 -5.34
N GLY A 69 3.78 -1.82 -4.37
CA GLY A 69 5.20 -2.02 -4.66
C GLY A 69 5.49 -3.32 -5.40
N VAL A 70 4.79 -4.40 -5.05
CA VAL A 70 4.87 -5.68 -5.78
C VAL A 70 4.25 -5.54 -7.17
N GLU A 71 3.08 -4.91 -7.31
CA GLU A 71 2.44 -4.66 -8.61
C GLU A 71 3.40 -3.93 -9.56
N GLN A 72 4.04 -2.85 -9.08
CA GLN A 72 5.03 -2.10 -9.87
C GLN A 72 6.25 -2.95 -10.22
N GLY A 73 6.73 -3.78 -9.27
CA GLY A 73 7.80 -4.73 -9.53
C GLY A 73 7.44 -5.73 -10.63
N LEU A 74 6.22 -6.27 -10.64
CA LEU A 74 5.74 -7.18 -11.70
C LEU A 74 5.60 -6.46 -13.04
N ARG A 75 5.05 -5.23 -13.04
CA ARG A 75 4.94 -4.37 -14.24
C ARG A 75 6.29 -4.08 -14.87
N SER A 76 7.33 -3.83 -14.06
CA SER A 76 8.69 -3.54 -14.55
C SER A 76 9.42 -4.73 -15.18
N GLN A 77 9.04 -5.96 -14.83
CA GLN A 77 9.69 -7.19 -15.35
C GLN A 77 9.29 -7.49 -16.81
N ASN A 78 8.19 -6.90 -17.27
CA ASN A 78 7.66 -7.04 -18.63
C ASN A 78 7.51 -8.50 -19.10
N ASP A 79 7.21 -9.41 -18.17
CA ASP A 79 6.90 -10.82 -18.46
C ASP A 79 5.41 -10.97 -18.83
N PRO A 80 5.07 -11.31 -20.09
CA PRO A 80 3.69 -11.33 -20.55
C PRO A 80 2.79 -12.31 -19.78
N ALA A 81 3.34 -13.43 -19.31
CA ALA A 81 2.57 -14.42 -18.56
C ALA A 81 2.17 -13.87 -17.18
N THR A 82 3.14 -13.32 -16.43
CA THR A 82 2.91 -12.67 -15.14
C THR A 82 1.96 -11.48 -15.26
N LEU A 83 2.12 -10.64 -16.29
CA LEU A 83 1.23 -9.51 -16.51
C LEU A 83 -0.20 -9.95 -16.81
N SER A 84 -0.39 -10.98 -17.64
CA SER A 84 -1.72 -11.52 -17.93
C SER A 84 -2.42 -12.06 -16.68
N ILE A 85 -1.68 -12.76 -15.82
CA ILE A 85 -2.20 -13.24 -14.53
C ILE A 85 -2.57 -12.05 -13.63
N LEU A 86 -1.69 -11.06 -13.50
CA LEU A 86 -1.94 -9.86 -12.72
C LEU A 86 -3.21 -9.16 -13.20
N GLU A 87 -3.31 -8.82 -14.49
CA GLU A 87 -4.48 -8.12 -15.04
C GLU A 87 -5.78 -8.91 -14.83
N ARG A 88 -5.72 -10.24 -14.93
CA ARG A 88 -6.87 -11.09 -14.64
C ARG A 88 -7.30 -11.02 -13.17
N LEU A 89 -6.35 -11.05 -12.24
CA LEU A 89 -6.65 -10.88 -10.81
C LEU A 89 -7.25 -9.50 -10.53
N LEU A 90 -6.67 -8.45 -11.09
CA LEU A 90 -7.17 -7.09 -10.92
C LEU A 90 -8.58 -6.90 -11.48
N ALA A 91 -8.88 -7.51 -12.63
CA ALA A 91 -10.22 -7.51 -13.21
C ALA A 91 -11.25 -8.22 -12.32
N CYS A 92 -10.87 -9.33 -11.68
CA CYS A 92 -11.72 -10.01 -10.71
C CYS A 92 -11.99 -9.15 -9.46
N GLU A 93 -10.98 -8.43 -8.97
CA GLU A 93 -11.12 -7.54 -7.81
C GLU A 93 -11.95 -6.27 -8.13
N ALA A 94 -11.91 -5.79 -9.37
CA ALA A 94 -12.71 -4.67 -9.84
C ALA A 94 -14.16 -5.07 -10.18
N GLY A 95 -14.43 -6.37 -10.34
CA GLY A 95 -15.74 -6.91 -10.71
C GLY A 95 -16.65 -7.16 -9.51
N THR A 96 -17.67 -6.30 -9.36
CA THR A 96 -18.88 -6.46 -8.51
C THR A 96 -18.70 -6.46 -6.99
N TRP A 97 -19.01 -5.32 -6.38
CA TRP A 97 -19.73 -5.21 -5.11
C TRP A 97 -21.21 -4.91 -5.39
#